data_AF-A0A4S9DCT1-F1
#
_entry.id   AF-A0A4S9DCT1-F1
#
_cell.length_a   1.000
_cell.length_b   1.000
_cell.length_c   1.000
_cell.angle_alpha   90.00
_cell.angle_beta   90.00
_cell.angle_gamma   90.00
#
_symmetry.space_group_name_H-M   'P 1'
#
loop_
_entity.id
_entity.type
_entity.pdbx_description
1 polymer ?
#
loop_
_entity_poly.entity_id
_entity_poly.type
_entity_poly.pdbx_seq_one_letter_code
_entity_poly.pdbx_strand_id
1 'polypeptide(L)'
;MPLPHTPARPAVAALRHASEPHTATPFLLHCDKVDYPPSTHPSETLPPRRAARMITRFLTSVSTAFSPFNPKSGKTARNFLALLPPNARSTMKIDVKQLSRADANKPGLLALKFKDGKEMNLDLDTLKIKDIMTEVDRHSRMLGRKEELAG
;
A
#
# COMPACT_ATOMS: atom_id res chain seq x y z
N MET A 1 -18.99 58.48 24.61
CA MET A 1 -19.14 59.75 23.87
C MET A 1 -18.06 59.81 22.80
N PRO A 2 -18.34 60.31 21.60
CA PRO A 2 -18.55 59.49 20.39
C PRO A 2 -17.47 59.63 19.30
N LEU A 3 -17.58 58.76 18.30
CA LEU A 3 -16.89 58.81 16.99
C LEU A 3 -17.11 60.15 16.27
N PRO A 4 -16.23 60.50 15.32
CA PRO A 4 -16.62 61.30 14.17
C PRO A 4 -16.48 60.57 12.84
N HIS A 5 -17.33 61.00 11.92
CA HIS A 5 -17.72 60.36 10.68
C HIS A 5 -16.93 60.89 9.45
N THR A 6 -16.83 60.02 8.43
CA THR A 6 -16.65 60.17 6.96
C THR A 6 -16.55 61.57 6.30
N PRO A 7 -15.86 61.68 5.14
CA PRO A 7 -16.55 61.67 3.82
C PRO A 7 -15.78 60.87 2.73
N ALA A 8 -16.44 60.02 1.94
CA ALA A 8 -17.09 60.26 0.64
C ALA A 8 -16.14 60.25 -0.60
N ARG A 9 -16.53 59.41 -1.57
CA ARG A 9 -15.92 59.13 -2.89
C ARG A 9 -15.71 60.38 -3.77
N PRO A 10 -14.95 60.23 -4.87
CA PRO A 10 -15.60 60.41 -6.16
C PRO A 10 -15.44 59.23 -7.12
N ALA A 11 -16.45 59.09 -7.96
CA ALA A 11 -16.57 58.16 -9.07
C ALA A 11 -16.24 58.86 -10.39
N VAL A 12 -15.61 58.15 -11.33
CA VAL A 12 -15.61 58.43 -12.78
C VAL A 12 -15.42 57.07 -13.47
N ALA A 13 -16.46 56.41 -13.99
CA ALA A 13 -17.06 56.57 -15.32
C ALA A 13 -16.03 56.35 -16.46
N ALA A 14 -16.01 55.21 -17.17
CA ALA A 14 -16.94 54.73 -18.21
C ALA A 14 -16.33 54.89 -19.62
N LEU A 15 -16.27 53.78 -20.39
CA LEU A 15 -16.50 53.61 -21.85
C LEU A 15 -15.84 52.27 -22.25
N ARG A 16 -16.55 51.18 -22.58
CA ARG A 16 -17.48 50.85 -23.68
C ARG A 16 -16.81 50.40 -24.99
N HIS A 17 -17.37 49.30 -25.52
CA HIS A 17 -17.29 48.71 -26.86
C HIS A 17 -16.00 47.90 -27.13
N ALA A 18 -16.02 46.68 -27.69
CA ALA A 18 -16.90 46.05 -28.67
C ALA A 18 -16.84 44.51 -28.50
N SER A 19 -17.96 43.77 -28.50
CA SER A 19 -18.41 42.90 -29.62
C SER A 19 -17.30 42.21 -30.42
N GLU A 20 -17.18 40.88 -30.31
CA GLU A 20 -17.64 39.96 -31.37
C GLU A 20 -17.58 38.48 -30.93
N PRO A 21 -18.45 37.61 -31.49
CA PRO A 21 -18.60 36.21 -31.11
C PRO A 21 -17.76 35.31 -32.03
N HIS A 22 -16.84 34.54 -31.47
CA HIS A 22 -16.16 33.48 -32.22
C HIS A 22 -16.56 32.11 -31.67
N THR A 23 -17.56 31.56 -32.36
CA THR A 23 -17.62 30.16 -32.81
C THR A 23 -17.14 29.11 -31.83
N ALA A 24 -18.08 28.61 -31.03
CA ALA A 24 -17.96 27.28 -30.44
C ALA A 24 -17.88 26.26 -31.59
N THR A 25 -16.68 25.81 -31.91
CA THR A 25 -16.48 24.58 -32.67
C THR A 25 -16.89 23.42 -31.78
N PRO A 26 -17.84 22.56 -32.19
CA PRO A 26 -18.03 21.29 -31.52
C PRO A 26 -16.78 20.47 -31.81
N PHE A 27 -15.93 20.27 -30.80
CA PHE A 27 -14.97 19.19 -30.81
C PHE A 27 -15.80 17.90 -30.83
N LEU A 28 -16.08 17.44 -32.04
CA LEU A 28 -16.66 16.16 -32.35
C LEU A 28 -15.76 15.13 -31.68
N LEU A 29 -16.19 14.54 -30.56
CA LEU A 29 -15.66 13.29 -30.09
C LEU A 29 -15.95 12.26 -31.19
N HIS A 30 -15.02 12.11 -32.13
CA HIS A 30 -14.82 10.81 -32.75
C HIS A 30 -14.30 9.90 -31.64
N CYS A 31 -15.23 9.23 -30.98
CA CYS A 31 -14.93 7.92 -30.43
C CYS A 31 -14.66 7.02 -31.62
N ASP A 32 -13.41 7.00 -32.10
CA ASP A 32 -12.89 5.84 -32.79
C ASP A 32 -13.00 4.68 -31.80
N LYS A 33 -14.05 3.90 -31.97
CA LYS A 33 -14.10 2.52 -31.54
C LYS A 33 -12.89 1.85 -32.17
N VAL A 34 -11.79 1.80 -31.42
CA VAL A 34 -10.77 0.79 -31.68
C VAL A 34 -11.44 -0.53 -31.33
N ASP A 35 -12.05 -1.15 -32.33
CA ASP A 35 -12.49 -2.53 -32.29
C ASP A 35 -11.24 -3.38 -32.11
N TYR A 36 -10.84 -3.58 -30.86
CA TYR A 36 -9.91 -4.63 -30.51
C TYR A 36 -10.62 -5.95 -30.79
N PRO A 37 -10.12 -6.79 -31.72
CA PRO A 37 -10.66 -8.13 -31.88
C PRO A 37 -10.54 -8.86 -30.55
N PRO A 38 -11.49 -9.74 -30.18
CA PRO A 38 -11.35 -10.58 -29.01
C PRO A 38 -10.13 -11.47 -29.24
N SER A 39 -9.02 -11.13 -28.58
CA SER A 39 -7.85 -11.99 -28.57
C SER A 39 -8.20 -13.22 -27.74
N THR A 40 -8.64 -14.26 -28.43
CA THR A 40 -8.66 -15.63 -27.91
C THR A 40 -7.22 -16.08 -27.75
N HIS A 41 -6.52 -15.50 -26.78
CA HIS A 41 -5.38 -16.18 -26.21
C HIS A 41 -5.95 -17.29 -25.33
N PRO A 42 -5.65 -18.57 -25.59
CA PRO A 42 -5.79 -19.55 -24.54
C PRO A 42 -4.99 -18.99 -23.37
N SER A 43 -5.67 -18.75 -22.25
CA SER A 43 -5.03 -18.43 -20.99
C SER A 43 -4.20 -19.64 -20.62
N GLU A 44 -2.99 -19.69 -21.15
CA GLU A 44 -1.95 -20.58 -20.67
C GLU A 44 -1.67 -20.10 -19.26
N THR A 45 -2.42 -20.68 -18.32
CA THR A 45 -2.17 -20.64 -16.89
C THR A 45 -0.81 -21.26 -16.68
N LEU A 46 0.22 -20.47 -16.95
CA LEU A 46 1.57 -20.78 -16.49
C LEU A 46 1.41 -21.05 -15.00
N PRO A 47 1.83 -22.23 -14.51
CA PRO A 47 1.87 -22.44 -13.07
C PRO A 47 2.67 -21.27 -12.51
N PRO A 48 2.17 -20.56 -11.49
CA PRO A 48 2.86 -19.41 -10.96
C PRO A 48 4.28 -19.86 -10.66
N ARG A 49 5.27 -19.25 -11.36
CA ARG A 49 6.69 -19.48 -11.08
C ARG A 49 6.79 -19.45 -9.57
N ARG A 50 7.09 -20.59 -8.96
CA ARG A 50 7.12 -20.76 -7.51
C ARG A 50 8.16 -19.76 -7.01
N ALA A 51 7.71 -18.56 -6.67
CA ALA A 51 8.53 -17.56 -6.03
C ALA A 51 9.13 -18.29 -4.83
N ALA A 52 10.43 -18.14 -4.62
CA ALA A 52 11.10 -18.66 -3.43
C ALA A 52 10.41 -18.03 -2.22
N ARG A 53 9.36 -18.71 -1.75
CA ARG A 53 8.40 -18.16 -0.80
C ARG A 53 8.90 -18.56 0.56
N MET A 54 8.99 -17.56 1.43
CA MET A 54 9.22 -17.78 2.86
C MET A 54 8.32 -18.91 3.39
N ILE A 55 8.80 -19.67 4.36
CA ILE A 55 8.05 -20.76 4.97
C ILE A 55 7.02 -20.16 5.93
N THR A 56 5.76 -20.10 5.51
CA THR A 56 4.66 -19.52 6.32
C THR A 56 3.79 -20.56 7.04
N ARG A 57 4.05 -21.86 6.87
CA ARG A 57 3.22 -22.95 7.44
C ARG A 57 3.19 -22.94 8.98
N PHE A 58 4.25 -22.44 9.62
CA PHE A 58 4.40 -22.41 11.07
C PHE A 58 3.98 -21.07 11.70
N LEU A 59 3.55 -20.10 10.88
CA LEU A 59 3.03 -18.82 11.37
C LEU A 59 1.56 -18.96 11.78
N THR A 60 1.21 -18.37 12.91
CA THR A 60 -0.15 -18.34 13.47
C THR A 60 -0.76 -16.95 13.40
N SER A 61 0.04 -15.91 13.63
CA SER A 61 -0.38 -14.53 13.59
C SER A 61 0.70 -13.64 12.99
N VAL A 62 0.28 -12.69 12.17
CA VAL A 62 1.11 -11.62 11.60
C VAL A 62 0.44 -10.31 11.97
N SER A 63 1.09 -9.51 12.81
CA SER A 63 0.63 -8.17 13.14
C SER A 63 1.68 -7.17 12.70
N THR A 64 1.28 -6.21 11.88
CA THR A 64 2.18 -5.15 11.41
C THR A 64 1.54 -3.79 11.64
N ALA A 65 2.34 -2.87 12.20
CA ALA A 65 1.96 -1.48 12.37
C ALA A 65 2.98 -0.62 11.63
N PHE A 66 2.56 0.08 10.57
CA PHE A 66 3.47 0.91 9.78
C PHE A 66 2.76 2.10 9.14
N SER A 67 3.51 3.16 8.85
CA SER A 67 3.01 4.26 8.03
C SER A 67 3.36 3.99 6.55
N PRO A 68 2.39 4.08 5.62
CA PRO A 68 2.64 3.91 4.20
C PRO A 68 3.46 5.08 3.61
N PHE A 69 3.53 6.19 4.36
CA PHE A 69 4.26 7.41 4.01
C PHE A 69 5.72 7.37 4.47
N ASN A 70 6.11 6.40 5.31
CA ASN A 70 7.50 6.13 5.60
C ASN A 70 8.11 5.33 4.43
N PRO A 71 9.16 5.84 3.76
CA PRO A 71 9.73 5.20 2.57
C PRO A 71 10.43 3.86 2.88
N LYS A 72 10.95 3.69 4.10
CA LYS A 72 11.67 2.47 4.52
C LYS A 72 10.69 1.44 5.07
N SER A 73 10.12 1.71 6.24
CA SER A 73 9.24 0.76 6.94
C SER A 73 8.00 0.43 6.12
N GLY A 74 7.41 1.40 5.43
CA GLY A 74 6.27 1.18 4.55
C GLY A 74 6.59 0.35 3.31
N LYS A 75 7.80 0.45 2.75
CA LYS A 75 8.24 -0.41 1.64
C LYS A 75 8.44 -1.84 2.11
N THR A 76 9.17 -2.02 3.21
CA THR A 76 9.46 -3.34 3.77
C THR A 76 8.18 -4.07 4.19
N ALA A 77 7.26 -3.38 4.88
CA ALA A 77 5.99 -3.96 5.33
C ALA A 77 5.14 -4.48 4.15
N ARG A 78 4.94 -3.65 3.13
CA ARG A 78 4.13 -4.03 1.95
C ARG A 78 4.75 -5.21 1.20
N ASN A 79 6.07 -5.19 1.02
CA ASN A 79 6.78 -6.28 0.38
C ASN A 79 6.65 -7.58 1.19
N PHE A 80 6.75 -7.52 2.52
CA PHE A 80 6.54 -8.68 3.38
C PHE A 80 5.12 -9.24 3.26
N LEU A 81 4.10 -8.39 3.34
CA LEU A 81 2.71 -8.81 3.18
C LEU A 81 2.44 -9.43 1.81
N ALA A 82 3.10 -8.96 0.75
CA ALA A 82 2.98 -9.53 -0.59
C ALA A 82 3.61 -10.94 -0.73
N LEU A 83 4.54 -11.30 0.15
CA LEU A 83 5.16 -12.64 0.16
C LEU A 83 4.27 -13.70 0.81
N LEU A 84 3.28 -13.32 1.61
CA LEU A 84 2.34 -14.24 2.25
C LEU A 84 1.51 -15.02 1.22
N PRO A 85 1.13 -16.28 1.49
CA PRO A 85 0.26 -17.06 0.60
C PRO A 85 -1.06 -16.36 0.29
N PRO A 86 -1.65 -16.58 -0.91
CA PRO A 86 -2.99 -16.07 -1.19
C PRO A 86 -4.02 -16.60 -0.18
N ASN A 87 -3.80 -17.81 0.33
CA ASN A 87 -4.63 -18.46 1.35
C ASN A 87 -4.32 -18.01 2.79
N ALA A 88 -3.40 -17.05 3.00
CA ALA A 88 -2.93 -16.69 4.34
C ALA A 88 -4.07 -16.22 5.24
N ARG A 89 -5.04 -15.46 4.72
CA ARG A 89 -6.18 -14.97 5.50
C ARG A 89 -7.08 -16.08 6.05
N SER A 90 -7.05 -17.28 5.45
CA SER A 90 -7.83 -18.42 5.93
C SER A 90 -7.07 -19.26 6.98
N THR A 91 -5.73 -19.23 6.95
CA THR A 91 -4.88 -20.10 7.79
C THR A 91 -4.27 -19.39 9.01
N MET A 92 -4.13 -18.07 8.96
CA MET A 92 -3.49 -17.28 10.03
C MET A 92 -4.20 -15.94 10.23
N LYS A 93 -4.01 -15.34 11.41
CA LYS A 93 -4.53 -14.00 11.72
C LYS A 93 -3.60 -12.94 11.15
N ILE A 94 -4.14 -11.99 10.38
CA ILE A 94 -3.35 -10.92 9.76
C ILE A 94 -3.94 -9.58 10.19
N ASP A 95 -3.22 -8.88 11.05
CA ASP A 95 -3.57 -7.55 11.53
C ASP A 95 -2.64 -6.51 10.89
N VAL A 96 -3.23 -5.55 10.17
CA VAL A 96 -2.48 -4.47 9.52
C VAL A 96 -2.98 -3.14 10.06
N LYS A 97 -2.17 -2.51 10.92
CA LYS A 97 -2.44 -1.18 11.45
C LYS A 97 -1.67 -0.13 10.65
N GLN A 98 -2.41 0.59 9.82
CA GLN A 98 -1.84 1.70 9.07
C GLN A 98 -1.78 2.95 9.95
N LEU A 99 -0.58 3.49 10.16
CA LEU A 99 -0.38 4.75 10.88
C LEU A 99 -0.65 5.95 9.98
N SER A 100 -1.02 7.08 10.59
CA SER A 100 -1.35 8.32 9.89
C SER A 100 -0.13 8.97 9.21
N ARG A 101 -0.36 10.02 8.41
CA ARG A 101 0.74 10.86 7.86
C ARG A 101 1.52 11.58 8.96
N ALA A 102 0.85 12.03 10.02
CA ALA A 102 1.50 12.70 11.15
C ALA A 102 2.50 11.77 11.87
N ASP A 103 2.22 10.47 11.84
CA ASP A 103 3.03 9.42 12.44
C ASP A 103 4.05 8.81 11.46
N ALA A 104 4.31 9.44 10.31
CA ALA A 104 5.21 8.88 9.28
C ALA A 104 6.63 8.60 9.79
N ASN A 105 7.11 9.37 10.77
CA ASN A 105 8.43 9.21 11.34
C ASN A 105 8.52 8.09 12.39
N LYS A 106 7.40 7.47 12.78
CA LYS A 106 7.42 6.35 13.74
C LYS A 106 7.95 5.08 13.04
N PRO A 107 8.81 4.29 13.72
CA PRO A 107 9.29 3.03 13.17
C PRO A 107 8.13 2.06 12.98
N GLY A 108 8.20 1.29 11.89
CA GLY A 108 7.21 0.25 11.63
C GLY A 108 7.57 -1.01 12.41
N LEU A 109 6.58 -1.62 13.04
CA LEU A 109 6.77 -2.86 13.80
C LEU A 109 6.14 -4.04 13.05
N LEU A 110 6.82 -5.17 13.09
CA LEU A 110 6.32 -6.46 12.62
C LEU A 110 6.42 -7.48 13.75
N ALA A 111 5.27 -7.89 14.27
CA ALA A 111 5.13 -8.93 15.27
C ALA A 111 4.62 -10.21 14.61
N LEU A 112 5.40 -11.28 14.75
CA LEU A 112 5.08 -12.60 14.23
C LEU A 112 4.86 -13.56 15.40
N LYS A 113 3.85 -14.41 15.30
CA LYS A 113 3.63 -15.52 16.23
C LYS A 113 3.74 -16.84 15.49
N PHE A 114 4.40 -17.79 16.11
CA PHE A 114 4.62 -19.13 15.59
C PHE A 114 3.78 -20.18 16.33
N LYS A 115 3.69 -21.38 15.79
CA LYS A 115 2.94 -22.50 16.37
C LYS A 115 3.50 -23.01 17.70
N ASP A 116 4.78 -22.79 17.94
CA ASP A 116 5.44 -23.13 19.21
C ASP A 116 5.14 -22.12 20.34
N GLY A 117 4.34 -21.09 20.06
CA GLY A 117 4.04 -20.00 20.98
C GLY A 117 5.12 -18.92 21.03
N LYS A 118 6.18 -19.03 20.22
CA LYS A 118 7.22 -18.00 20.14
C LYS A 118 6.70 -16.75 19.43
N GLU A 119 7.02 -15.59 19.99
CA GLU A 119 6.79 -14.30 19.38
C GLU A 119 8.11 -13.68 18.90
N MET A 120 8.09 -13.08 17.70
CA MET A 120 9.23 -12.42 17.09
C MET A 120 8.83 -11.01 16.67
N ASN A 121 9.44 -10.02 17.32
CA ASN A 121 9.22 -8.61 17.04
C ASN A 121 10.42 -8.08 16.25
N LEU A 122 10.15 -7.57 15.05
CA LEU A 122 11.14 -7.06 14.11
C LEU A 122 10.84 -5.60 13.81
N ASP A 123 11.88 -4.79 13.79
CA ASP A 123 11.81 -3.39 13.37
C ASP A 123 12.00 -3.29 11.86
N LEU A 124 11.03 -2.66 11.19
CA LEU A 124 10.96 -2.54 9.74
C LEU A 124 11.78 -1.38 9.19
N ASP A 125 12.27 -0.48 10.04
CA ASP A 125 13.07 0.68 9.61
C ASP A 125 14.57 0.33 9.47
N THR A 126 15.03 -0.61 10.29
CA THR A 126 16.41 -1.08 10.32
C THR A 126 16.64 -2.30 9.43
N LEU A 127 15.70 -3.25 9.41
CA LEU A 127 15.87 -4.52 8.72
C LEU A 127 15.42 -4.47 7.26
N LYS A 128 16.16 -5.17 6.38
CA LYS A 128 15.74 -5.36 4.99
C LYS A 128 14.79 -6.56 4.91
N ILE A 129 13.99 -6.58 3.85
CA ILE A 129 13.05 -7.68 3.59
C ILE A 129 13.74 -9.06 3.54
N LYS A 130 14.96 -9.14 3.00
CA LYS A 130 15.72 -10.39 2.92
C LYS A 130 16.13 -10.92 4.30
N ASP A 131 16.49 -10.02 5.21
CA ASP A 131 16.91 -10.38 6.56
C ASP A 131 15.70 -10.91 7.34
N ILE A 132 14.56 -10.22 7.22
CA ILE A 132 13.28 -10.66 7.80
C ILE A 132 12.91 -12.06 7.28
N MET A 133 12.99 -12.29 5.96
CA MET A 133 12.71 -13.61 5.38
C MET A 133 13.64 -14.69 5.92
N THR A 134 14.94 -14.37 6.04
CA THR A 134 15.96 -15.31 6.53
C THR A 134 15.68 -15.72 7.98
N GLU A 135 15.30 -14.78 8.84
CA GLU A 135 14.96 -15.07 10.23
C GLU A 135 13.70 -15.93 10.36
N VAL A 136 12.66 -15.62 9.57
CA VAL A 136 11.43 -16.42 9.56
C VAL A 136 11.69 -17.83 9.03
N ASP A 137 12.46 -17.97 7.96
CA ASP A 137 12.82 -19.27 7.37
C ASP A 137 13.69 -20.09 8.32
N ARG A 138 14.67 -19.46 8.98
CA ARG A 138 15.53 -20.11 9.97
C ARG A 138 14.69 -20.73 11.08
N HIS A 139 13.78 -19.95 11.67
CA HIS A 139 12.93 -20.44 12.75
C HIS A 139 11.96 -21.53 12.27
N SER A 140 11.34 -21.32 11.11
CA SER A 140 10.43 -22.29 10.50
C SER A 140 11.09 -23.63 10.18
N ARG A 141 12.34 -23.65 9.67
CA ARG A 141 13.09 -24.89 9.42
C ARG A 141 13.47 -25.61 10.70
N MET A 142 13.78 -24.88 11.77
CA MET A 142 14.02 -25.49 13.09
C MET A 142 12.76 -26.15 13.62
N LEU A 143 11.59 -25.53 13.45
CA LEU A 143 10.31 -26.12 13.83
C LEU A 143 9.97 -27.35 12.99
N GLY A 144 10.18 -27.31 11.67
CA GLY A 144 9.98 -28.48 10.82
C GLY A 144 10.79 -29.70 11.26
N ARG A 145 12.10 -29.52 11.54
CA ARG A 145 12.94 -30.60 12.06
C ARG A 145 12.49 -31.10 13.43
N LYS A 146 11.96 -30.23 14.29
CA LYS A 146 11.42 -30.63 15.60
C LYS A 146 10.14 -31.44 15.46
N GLU A 147 9.23 -31.05 14.55
CA GLU A 147 8.02 -31.82 14.24
C GLU A 147 8.36 -33.19 13.67
N GLU A 148 9.36 -33.28 12.77
CA GLU A 148 9.82 -34.55 12.19
C GLU A 148 10.43 -35.52 13.22
N LEU A 149 11.12 -35.01 14.24
CA LEU A 149 11.73 -35.84 15.29
C LEU A 149 10.73 -36.26 16.38
N ALA A 150 9.59 -35.57 16.49
CA ALA A 150 8.56 -35.85 17.48
C ALA A 150 7.48 -36.83 16.97
N GLY A 151 7.52 -37.20 15.69
CA GLY A 151 6.63 -38.18 15.05
C GLY A 151 7.36 -39.46 14.67
#